data_AF-A0A6C0J3L3-F1
#
_entry.id   AF-A0A6C0J3L3-F1
#
_cell.length_a   1.000
_cell.length_b   1.000
_cell.length_c   1.000
_cell.angle_alpha   90.00
_cell.angle_beta   90.00
_cell.angle_gamma   90.00
#
_symmetry.space_group_name_H-M   'P 1'
#
loop_
_entity.id
_entity.type
_entity.pdbx_description
1 polymer ?
#
loop_
_entity_poly.entity_id
_entity_poly.type
_entity_poly.pdbx_seq_one_letter_code
_entity_poly.pdbx_strand_id
1 'polypeptide(L)'
;MFLYVIKLESDKYLLHCSNIYKNEKAKIILECELQYNYLKKYKPIDILESTTIHQNSEIDFYVKKFMHYYGIDNVRGGCYIEENMNNNTKNQIIKEFEITLEEYEIQNNEIHNILMEYKDIDNWSLNGIQEEVSKIKTIKQKYNYEKSMLHKLKYGNTNIEINRTFLPDLQWINIQISKIASNIEIDDKIKKTYMEIVNKMKVLYKIFINYTDIDDTYNPKIHLYQPSTILDNVFYHNKNINNWENEYSKIAKLMNYYEYIYYCVINRIDEYTFDVKTYPSNIENICKYRERYLQKYINKFIHDHDGINLDI
;
A
#
# COMPACT_ATOMS: atom_id res chain seq x y z
N MET A 1 -41.31 8.51 -7.43
CA MET A 1 -40.70 8.65 -8.77
C MET A 1 -39.97 7.36 -9.09
N PHE A 2 -39.81 6.99 -10.36
CA PHE A 2 -39.07 5.78 -10.74
C PHE A 2 -37.69 6.15 -11.24
N LEU A 3 -36.68 5.36 -10.85
CA LEU A 3 -35.34 5.43 -11.39
C LEU A 3 -35.11 4.21 -12.29
N TYR A 4 -34.87 4.47 -13.58
CA TYR A 4 -34.66 3.47 -14.61
C TYR A 4 -33.17 3.31 -14.92
N VAL A 5 -32.71 2.07 -15.01
CA VAL A 5 -31.36 1.73 -15.46
C VAL A 5 -31.44 1.33 -16.92
N ILE A 6 -30.82 2.14 -17.78
CA ILE A 6 -30.89 2.00 -19.23
C ILE A 6 -29.54 1.52 -19.74
N LYS A 7 -29.51 0.35 -20.37
CA LYS A 7 -28.34 -0.15 -21.07
C LYS A 7 -28.22 0.57 -22.41
N LEU A 8 -27.03 1.07 -22.69
CA LEU A 8 -26.68 1.72 -23.94
C LEU A 8 -25.65 0.86 -24.71
N GLU A 9 -25.39 1.26 -25.94
CA GLU A 9 -24.28 0.73 -26.74
C GLU A 9 -22.91 0.92 -26.05
N SER A 10 -21.93 0.12 -26.49
CA SER A 10 -20.55 0.13 -25.98
C SER A 10 -20.45 -0.10 -24.46
N ASP A 11 -21.33 -0.95 -23.93
CA ASP A 11 -21.41 -1.29 -22.50
C ASP A 11 -21.47 -0.06 -21.58
N LYS A 12 -22.19 0.97 -22.03
CA LYS A 12 -22.51 2.16 -21.24
C LYS A 12 -23.91 2.05 -20.61
N TYR A 13 -24.12 2.80 -19.54
CA TYR A 13 -25.36 2.78 -18.76
C TYR A 13 -25.79 4.20 -18.41
N LEU A 14 -27.09 4.45 -18.41
CA LEU A 14 -27.71 5.70 -17.99
C LEU A 14 -28.76 5.41 -16.92
N LEU A 15 -28.70 6.11 -15.80
CA LEU A 15 -29.76 6.13 -14.80
C LEU A 15 -30.61 7.38 -14.98
N HIS A 16 -31.91 7.18 -15.18
CA HIS A 16 -32.86 8.25 -15.49
C HIS A 16 -34.08 8.20 -14.57
N CYS A 17 -34.46 9.36 -14.04
CA CYS A 17 -35.66 9.52 -13.21
C CYS A 17 -36.85 9.91 -14.06
N SER A 18 -37.96 9.17 -13.92
CA SER A 18 -39.20 9.46 -14.62
C SER A 18 -40.43 9.23 -13.75
N ASN A 19 -41.52 9.92 -14.08
CA ASN A 19 -42.85 9.69 -13.53
C ASN A 19 -43.66 8.70 -14.38
N ILE A 20 -43.15 8.31 -15.55
CA ILE A 20 -43.78 7.35 -16.44
C ILE A 20 -43.63 5.96 -15.84
N TYR A 21 -44.67 5.13 -15.96
CA TYR A 21 -44.65 3.76 -15.44
C TYR A 21 -43.91 2.82 -16.40
N LYS A 22 -43.32 1.74 -15.86
CA LYS A 22 -42.37 0.86 -16.60
C LYS A 22 -42.94 0.19 -17.85
N ASN A 23 -44.26 0.09 -17.99
CA ASN A 23 -44.96 -0.48 -19.15
C ASN A 23 -44.87 0.42 -20.39
N GLU A 24 -44.50 1.69 -20.25
CA GLU A 24 -44.40 2.65 -21.35
C GLU A 24 -42.93 2.90 -21.77
N LYS A 25 -42.16 1.81 -21.96
CA LYS A 25 -40.73 1.82 -22.31
C LYS A 25 -40.37 2.81 -23.43
N ALA A 26 -41.17 2.87 -24.49
CA ALA A 26 -40.92 3.78 -25.62
C ALA A 26 -40.95 5.26 -25.20
N LYS A 27 -41.83 5.64 -24.27
CA LYS A 27 -41.91 7.03 -23.78
C LYS A 27 -40.74 7.35 -22.86
N ILE A 28 -40.32 6.41 -22.01
CA ILE A 28 -39.15 6.56 -21.14
C ILE A 28 -37.87 6.75 -21.98
N ILE A 29 -37.70 5.93 -23.03
CA ILE A 29 -36.56 6.07 -23.95
C ILE A 29 -36.58 7.43 -24.64
N LEU A 30 -37.74 7.85 -25.14
CA LEU A 30 -37.89 9.18 -25.77
C LEU A 30 -37.55 10.31 -24.79
N GLU A 31 -38.02 10.24 -23.54
CA GLU A 31 -37.70 11.20 -22.49
C GLU A 31 -36.18 11.32 -22.28
N CYS A 32 -35.49 10.17 -22.25
CA CYS A 32 -34.04 10.14 -22.16
C CYS A 32 -33.38 10.82 -23.37
N GLU A 33 -33.76 10.44 -24.59
CA GLU A 33 -33.16 10.97 -25.83
C GLU A 33 -33.31 12.49 -25.96
N LEU A 34 -34.43 13.03 -25.45
CA LEU A 34 -34.68 14.47 -25.40
C LEU A 34 -33.84 15.17 -24.33
N GLN A 35 -33.61 14.53 -23.18
CA GLN A 35 -32.97 15.15 -22.03
C GLN A 35 -31.43 15.09 -22.09
N TYR A 36 -30.85 14.01 -22.61
CA TYR A 36 -29.41 13.75 -22.45
C TYR A 36 -28.66 13.71 -23.78
N ASN A 37 -27.72 14.64 -23.93
CA ASN A 37 -26.77 14.64 -25.05
C ASN A 37 -25.92 13.35 -25.11
N TYR A 38 -25.75 12.66 -23.98
CA TYR A 38 -25.02 11.38 -23.89
C TYR A 38 -25.57 10.32 -24.87
N LEU A 39 -26.87 10.36 -25.16
CA LEU A 39 -27.58 9.43 -26.06
C LEU A 39 -27.40 9.75 -27.55
N LYS A 40 -26.77 10.88 -27.87
CA LYS A 40 -26.33 11.16 -29.24
C LYS A 40 -25.17 10.25 -29.62
N LYS A 41 -24.34 9.85 -28.64
CA LYS A 41 -23.15 9.02 -28.83
C LYS A 41 -23.40 7.53 -28.56
N TYR A 42 -24.18 7.20 -27.54
CA TYR A 42 -24.46 5.82 -27.17
C TYR A 42 -25.97 5.57 -27.18
N LYS A 43 -26.47 4.76 -28.12
CA LYS A 43 -27.92 4.55 -28.26
C LYS A 43 -28.49 3.63 -27.19
N PRO A 44 -29.73 3.85 -26.72
CA PRO A 44 -30.44 2.91 -25.85
C PRO A 44 -30.62 1.55 -26.50
N ILE A 45 -30.31 0.49 -25.75
CA ILE A 45 -30.60 -0.88 -26.11
C ILE A 45 -31.84 -1.36 -25.34
N ASP A 46 -31.82 -1.23 -24.02
CA ASP A 46 -32.88 -1.75 -23.15
C ASP A 46 -32.97 -1.03 -21.81
N ILE A 47 -34.11 -1.18 -21.12
CA ILE A 47 -34.28 -0.84 -19.71
C ILE A 47 -34.09 -2.13 -18.92
N LEU A 48 -33.00 -2.21 -18.14
CA LEU A 48 -32.64 -3.41 -17.39
C LEU A 48 -33.50 -3.59 -16.14
N GLU A 49 -33.64 -2.51 -15.37
CA GLU A 49 -34.40 -2.51 -14.13
C GLU A 49 -34.95 -1.12 -13.81
N SER A 50 -35.91 -1.11 -12.88
CA SER A 50 -36.50 0.10 -12.33
C SER A 50 -36.66 -0.04 -10.83
N THR A 51 -36.32 1.00 -10.08
CA THR A 51 -36.57 1.07 -8.64
C THR A 51 -37.39 2.31 -8.31
N THR A 52 -38.18 2.25 -7.24
CA THR A 52 -38.90 3.42 -6.72
C THR A 52 -37.96 4.20 -5.82
N ILE A 53 -37.90 5.51 -6.01
CA ILE A 53 -37.15 6.42 -5.14
C ILE A 53 -38.11 7.38 -4.43
N HIS A 54 -37.75 7.69 -3.19
CA HIS A 54 -38.47 8.51 -2.22
C HIS A 54 -37.68 9.75 -1.80
N GLN A 55 -36.37 9.78 -2.02
CA GLN A 55 -35.51 10.90 -1.65
C GLN A 55 -34.57 11.29 -2.79
N ASN A 56 -34.28 12.59 -2.91
CA ASN A 56 -33.43 13.12 -3.99
C ASN A 56 -32.02 12.51 -3.98
N SER A 57 -31.45 12.24 -2.80
CA SER A 57 -30.12 11.64 -2.64
C SER A 57 -30.03 10.19 -3.12
N GLU A 58 -31.16 9.49 -3.24
CA GLU A 58 -31.16 8.10 -3.71
C GLU A 58 -30.71 7.98 -5.17
N ILE A 59 -30.93 9.02 -5.98
CA ILE A 59 -30.51 9.06 -7.38
C ILE A 59 -29.00 8.80 -7.46
N ASP A 60 -28.21 9.62 -6.77
CA ASP A 60 -26.76 9.53 -6.80
C ASP A 60 -26.25 8.28 -6.07
N PHE A 61 -26.95 7.80 -5.04
CA PHE A 61 -26.66 6.51 -4.40
C PHE A 61 -26.74 5.36 -5.42
N TYR A 62 -27.82 5.26 -6.19
CA TYR A 62 -27.96 4.22 -7.21
C TYR A 62 -26.96 4.43 -8.35
N VAL A 63 -26.71 5.66 -8.80
CA VAL A 63 -25.69 5.92 -9.84
C VAL A 63 -24.33 5.40 -9.40
N LYS A 64 -23.90 5.71 -8.17
CA LYS A 64 -22.64 5.22 -7.61
C LYS A 64 -22.63 3.70 -7.43
N LYS A 65 -23.73 3.11 -6.96
CA LYS A 65 -23.89 1.64 -6.89
C LYS A 65 -23.62 1.01 -8.25
N PHE A 66 -24.21 1.55 -9.32
CA PHE A 66 -23.98 1.05 -10.68
C PHE A 66 -22.56 1.33 -11.19
N MET A 67 -21.98 2.48 -10.87
CA MET A 67 -20.56 2.76 -11.16
C MET A 67 -19.61 1.75 -10.51
N HIS A 68 -19.93 1.29 -9.31
CA HIS A 68 -19.14 0.27 -8.63
C HIS A 68 -19.17 -1.07 -9.38
N TYR A 69 -20.34 -1.47 -9.90
CA TYR A 69 -20.49 -2.73 -10.65
C TYR A 69 -19.95 -2.67 -12.08
N TYR A 70 -20.23 -1.59 -12.80
CA TYR A 70 -19.97 -1.50 -14.25
C TYR A 70 -18.78 -0.60 -14.61
N GLY A 71 -18.18 0.08 -13.63
CA GLY A 71 -17.08 1.01 -13.81
C GLY A 71 -17.54 2.47 -13.85
N ILE A 72 -16.78 3.35 -13.18
CA ILE A 72 -17.07 4.78 -13.03
C ILE A 72 -17.19 5.49 -14.39
N ASP A 73 -16.45 5.04 -15.40
CA ASP A 73 -16.47 5.62 -16.74
C ASP A 73 -17.59 5.10 -17.65
N ASN A 74 -18.38 4.15 -17.16
CA ASN A 74 -19.42 3.48 -17.95
C ASN A 74 -20.84 3.88 -17.56
N VAL A 75 -21.03 4.55 -16.42
CA VAL A 75 -22.37 4.85 -15.88
C VAL A 75 -22.56 6.35 -15.74
N ARG A 76 -23.68 6.89 -16.23
CA ARG A 76 -24.05 8.31 -16.11
C ARG A 76 -25.45 8.47 -15.53
N GLY A 77 -25.73 9.59 -14.88
CA GLY A 77 -27.01 9.87 -14.23
C GLY A 77 -26.84 10.80 -13.04
N GLY A 78 -27.95 11.37 -12.55
CA GLY A 78 -27.93 12.29 -11.42
C GLY A 78 -26.92 13.43 -11.60
N CYS A 79 -26.12 13.71 -10.56
CA CYS A 79 -25.05 14.72 -10.61
C CYS A 79 -23.87 14.32 -11.51
N TYR A 80 -23.83 13.09 -12.01
CA TYR A 80 -22.72 12.51 -12.78
C TYR A 80 -23.11 12.29 -14.24
N ILE A 81 -23.90 13.21 -14.82
CA ILE A 81 -24.39 13.07 -16.19
C ILE A 81 -23.34 13.42 -17.26
N GLU A 82 -22.31 14.18 -16.90
CA GLU A 82 -21.27 14.63 -17.81
C GLU A 82 -20.44 13.46 -18.36
N GLU A 83 -20.17 13.44 -19.67
CA GLU A 83 -19.41 12.36 -20.31
C GLU A 83 -18.01 12.20 -19.70
N ASN A 84 -17.31 13.30 -19.46
CA ASN A 84 -15.98 13.30 -18.88
C ASN A 84 -16.03 13.83 -17.46
N MET A 85 -16.09 12.92 -16.49
CA MET A 85 -16.01 13.29 -15.08
C MET A 85 -14.58 13.76 -14.75
N ASN A 86 -14.47 14.86 -14.01
CA ASN A 86 -13.18 15.35 -13.55
C ASN A 86 -12.51 14.36 -12.58
N ASN A 87 -11.17 14.39 -12.51
CA ASN A 87 -10.40 13.44 -11.70
C ASN A 87 -10.68 13.57 -10.20
N ASN A 88 -11.01 14.76 -9.68
CA ASN A 88 -11.29 14.94 -8.27
C ASN A 88 -12.57 14.20 -7.86
N THR A 89 -13.63 14.32 -8.65
CA THR A 89 -14.90 13.62 -8.42
C THR A 89 -14.71 12.11 -8.56
N LYS A 90 -13.97 11.64 -9.57
CA LYS A 90 -13.63 10.22 -9.72
C LYS A 90 -12.92 9.68 -8.47
N ASN A 91 -11.88 10.38 -8.02
CA ASN A 91 -11.12 9.98 -6.83
C ASN A 91 -11.97 9.95 -5.57
N GLN A 92 -12.93 10.86 -5.44
CA GLN A 92 -13.87 10.85 -4.32
C GLN A 92 -14.78 9.62 -4.36
N ILE A 93 -15.36 9.28 -5.51
CA ILE A 93 -16.22 8.10 -5.66
C ILE A 93 -15.41 6.82 -5.39
N ILE A 94 -14.19 6.73 -5.90
CA ILE A 94 -13.29 5.59 -5.63
C ILE A 94 -13.08 5.44 -4.11
N LYS A 95 -12.78 6.53 -3.40
CA LYS A 95 -12.65 6.49 -1.93
C LYS A 95 -13.92 6.06 -1.22
N GLU A 96 -15.10 6.45 -1.71
CA GLU A 96 -16.37 5.99 -1.15
C GLU A 96 -16.56 4.48 -1.33
N PHE A 97 -16.05 3.90 -2.42
CA PHE A 97 -16.08 2.45 -2.65
C PHE A 97 -15.09 1.65 -1.83
N GLU A 98 -14.02 2.29 -1.34
CA GLU A 98 -13.06 1.66 -0.44
C GLU A 98 -13.66 1.41 0.96
N ILE A 99 -14.71 2.15 1.34
CA ILE A 99 -15.39 1.99 2.62
C ILE A 99 -16.28 0.74 2.57
N THR A 100 -16.01 -0.24 3.45
CA THR A 100 -16.80 -1.48 3.52
C THR A 100 -17.50 -1.66 4.86
N LEU A 101 -18.62 -2.39 4.85
CA LEU A 101 -19.31 -2.77 6.09
C LEU A 101 -18.45 -3.72 6.94
N GLU A 102 -17.65 -4.57 6.31
CA GLU A 102 -16.71 -5.49 6.99
C GLU A 102 -15.68 -4.72 7.82
N GLU A 103 -15.13 -3.60 7.29
CA GLU A 103 -14.23 -2.73 8.05
C GLU A 103 -14.89 -2.12 9.29
N TYR A 104 -16.16 -1.69 9.17
CA TYR A 104 -16.93 -1.18 10.30
C TYR A 104 -17.20 -2.27 11.35
N GLU A 105 -17.54 -3.48 10.91
CA GLU A 105 -17.76 -4.62 11.80
C GLU A 105 -16.49 -4.97 12.58
N ILE A 106 -15.34 -5.04 11.90
CA ILE A 106 -14.04 -5.26 12.54
C ILE A 106 -13.78 -4.17 13.59
N GLN A 107 -13.93 -2.89 13.23
CA GLN A 107 -13.70 -1.77 14.16
C GLN A 107 -14.63 -1.82 15.38
N ASN A 108 -15.92 -2.11 15.17
CA ASN A 108 -16.89 -2.19 16.25
C ASN A 108 -16.62 -3.39 17.18
N ASN A 109 -16.22 -4.53 16.62
CA ASN A 109 -15.84 -5.70 17.41
C ASN A 109 -14.61 -5.42 18.28
N GLU A 110 -13.61 -4.71 17.77
CA GLU A 110 -12.46 -4.30 18.60
C GLU A 110 -12.87 -3.38 19.75
N ILE A 111 -13.75 -2.40 19.49
CA ILE A 111 -14.27 -1.53 20.55
C ILE A 111 -15.04 -2.36 21.59
N HIS A 112 -15.88 -3.29 21.15
CA HIS A 112 -16.60 -4.19 22.05
C HIS A 112 -15.64 -5.02 22.91
N ASN A 113 -14.58 -5.59 22.32
CA ASN A 113 -13.55 -6.32 23.05
C ASN A 113 -12.87 -5.45 24.11
N ILE A 114 -12.54 -4.20 23.79
CA ILE A 114 -11.96 -3.23 24.73
C ILE A 114 -12.92 -2.97 25.90
N LEU A 115 -14.21 -2.78 25.63
CA LEU A 115 -15.22 -2.59 26.68
C LEU A 115 -15.32 -3.80 27.61
N MET A 116 -15.21 -5.01 27.06
CA MET A 116 -15.25 -6.25 27.84
C MET A 116 -13.97 -6.47 28.65
N GLU A 117 -12.80 -6.16 28.08
CA GLU A 117 -11.48 -6.24 28.73
C GLU A 117 -11.40 -5.30 29.95
N TYR A 118 -11.92 -4.09 29.81
CA TYR A 118 -11.92 -3.05 30.85
C TYR A 118 -13.30 -2.86 31.50
N LYS A 119 -14.11 -3.91 31.59
CA LYS A 119 -15.48 -3.84 32.14
C LYS A 119 -15.55 -3.31 33.59
N ASP A 120 -14.51 -3.57 34.38
CA ASP A 120 -14.43 -3.21 35.80
C ASP A 120 -13.60 -1.93 36.03
N ILE A 121 -13.37 -1.12 34.98
CA ILE A 121 -12.50 0.06 35.04
C ILE A 121 -12.95 1.12 36.05
N ASP A 122 -14.25 1.21 36.35
CA ASP A 122 -14.75 2.13 37.39
C ASP A 122 -14.20 1.78 38.79
N ASN A 123 -13.73 0.55 39.00
CA ASN A 123 -13.11 0.11 40.25
C ASN A 123 -11.58 0.30 40.26
N TRP A 124 -10.98 0.76 39.17
CA TRP A 124 -9.53 0.93 39.06
C TRP A 124 -9.09 2.24 39.71
N SER A 125 -7.88 2.24 40.28
CA SER A 125 -7.24 3.48 40.73
C SER A 125 -6.73 4.30 39.54
N LEU A 126 -6.61 5.62 39.71
CA LEU A 126 -6.02 6.50 38.69
C LEU A 126 -4.61 6.03 38.27
N ASN A 127 -3.78 5.63 39.24
CA ASN A 127 -2.45 5.09 38.98
C ASN A 127 -2.53 3.82 38.13
N GLY A 128 -3.46 2.91 38.43
CA GLY A 128 -3.65 1.68 37.64
C GLY A 128 -4.03 1.97 36.18
N ILE A 129 -4.89 2.96 35.94
CA ILE A 129 -5.25 3.39 34.58
C ILE A 129 -4.05 4.02 33.86
N GLN A 130 -3.26 4.85 34.55
CA GLN A 130 -2.06 5.48 33.99
C GLN A 130 -0.95 4.46 33.66
N GLU A 131 -0.77 3.45 34.50
CA GLU A 131 0.15 2.34 34.24
C GLU A 131 -0.26 1.57 32.98
N GLU A 132 -1.55 1.30 32.82
CA GLU A 132 -2.07 0.60 31.63
C GLU A 132 -1.90 1.42 30.35
N VAL A 133 -2.18 2.73 30.39
CA VAL A 133 -1.87 3.65 29.28
C VAL A 133 -0.38 3.60 28.93
N SER A 134 0.50 3.54 29.93
CA SER A 134 1.95 3.45 29.72
C SER A 134 2.35 2.14 29.04
N LYS A 135 1.74 1.00 29.42
CA LYS A 135 1.95 -0.29 28.73
C LYS A 135 1.53 -0.23 27.27
N ILE A 136 0.36 0.33 26.97
CA ILE A 136 -0.14 0.49 25.59
C ILE A 136 0.82 1.35 24.76
N LYS A 137 1.33 2.44 25.34
CA LYS A 137 2.32 3.31 24.68
C LYS A 137 3.61 2.55 24.38
N THR A 138 4.11 1.74 25.31
CA THR A 138 5.29 0.89 25.09
C THR A 138 5.08 -0.11 23.95
N ILE A 139 3.93 -0.79 23.90
CA ILE A 139 3.58 -1.72 22.81
C ILE A 139 3.57 -0.98 21.46
N LYS A 140 2.90 0.17 21.40
CA LYS A 140 2.82 1.00 20.18
C LYS A 140 4.19 1.48 19.73
N GLN A 141 5.05 1.92 20.65
CA GLN A 141 6.41 2.35 20.35
C GLN A 141 7.26 1.19 19.80
N LYS A 142 7.17 0.01 20.41
CA LYS A 142 7.89 -1.19 19.97
C LYS A 142 7.47 -1.59 18.55
N TYR A 143 6.17 -1.71 18.29
CA TYR A 143 5.65 -2.01 16.95
C TYR A 143 6.08 -0.97 15.91
N ASN A 144 5.99 0.33 16.23
CA ASN A 144 6.42 1.38 15.31
C ASN A 144 7.92 1.31 14.99
N TYR A 145 8.75 0.98 15.99
CA TYR A 145 10.17 0.76 15.80
C TYR A 145 10.44 -0.43 14.88
N GLU A 146 9.84 -1.58 15.15
CA GLU A 146 10.01 -2.80 14.35
C GLU A 146 9.54 -2.62 12.89
N LYS A 147 8.39 -1.97 12.70
CA LYS A 147 7.87 -1.61 11.37
C LYS A 147 8.79 -0.64 10.63
N SER A 148 9.35 0.35 11.34
CA SER A 148 10.33 1.30 10.78
C SER A 148 11.62 0.59 10.38
N MET A 149 12.14 -0.29 11.23
CA MET A 149 13.35 -1.07 10.95
C MET A 149 13.15 -2.02 9.76
N LEU A 150 12.01 -2.72 9.70
CA LEU A 150 11.66 -3.55 8.55
C LEU A 150 11.70 -2.76 7.23
N HIS A 151 11.10 -1.56 7.23
CA HIS A 151 11.12 -0.69 6.07
C HIS A 151 12.55 -0.26 5.69
N LYS A 152 13.35 0.18 6.67
CA LYS A 152 14.74 0.58 6.44
C LYS A 152 15.61 -0.57 5.91
N LEU A 153 15.40 -1.79 6.39
CA LEU A 153 16.12 -2.97 5.91
C LEU A 153 15.70 -3.39 4.50
N LYS A 154 14.44 -3.19 4.12
CA LYS A 154 13.96 -3.50 2.77
C LYS A 154 14.35 -2.48 1.71
N TYR A 155 14.37 -1.20 2.05
CA TYR A 155 14.49 -0.11 1.05
C TYR A 155 15.71 0.80 1.27
N GLY A 156 16.28 0.81 2.47
CA GLY A 156 17.26 1.80 2.88
C GLY A 156 16.70 3.22 2.79
N ASN A 157 17.49 4.12 2.19
CA ASN A 157 17.09 5.50 1.88
C ASN A 157 16.70 5.66 0.39
N THR A 158 16.36 4.57 -0.28
CA THR A 158 16.03 4.55 -1.71
C THR A 158 14.71 3.84 -1.93
N ASN A 159 14.15 3.90 -3.14
CA ASN A 159 12.97 3.11 -3.50
C ASN A 159 13.33 1.76 -4.15
N ILE A 160 14.57 1.28 -3.95
CA ILE A 160 15.04 0.01 -4.47
C ILE A 160 14.85 -1.04 -3.38
N GLU A 161 13.94 -1.98 -3.62
CA GLU A 161 13.67 -3.07 -2.68
C GLU A 161 14.80 -4.12 -2.73
N ILE A 162 15.30 -4.50 -1.56
CA ILE A 162 16.10 -5.70 -1.35
C ILE A 162 15.16 -6.86 -1.07
N ASN A 163 15.15 -7.81 -1.99
CA ASN A 163 14.32 -9.00 -1.90
C ASN A 163 15.11 -10.23 -2.42
N ARG A 164 14.43 -11.38 -2.47
CA ARG A 164 15.06 -12.66 -2.82
C ARG A 164 15.53 -12.76 -4.27
N THR A 165 15.25 -11.78 -5.12
CA THR A 165 15.77 -11.76 -6.50
C THR A 165 17.23 -11.32 -6.57
N PHE A 166 17.82 -10.81 -5.48
CA PHE A 166 19.21 -10.34 -5.51
C PHE A 166 20.23 -11.48 -5.73
N LEU A 167 19.98 -12.69 -5.22
CA LEU A 167 20.84 -13.84 -5.51
C LEU A 167 20.84 -14.21 -7.02
N PRO A 168 19.67 -14.33 -7.67
CA PRO A 168 19.61 -14.42 -9.14
C PRO A 168 20.36 -13.29 -9.86
N ASP A 169 20.33 -12.06 -9.35
CA ASP A 169 21.07 -10.94 -9.93
C ASP A 169 22.60 -11.16 -9.86
N LEU A 170 23.12 -11.63 -8.73
CA LEU A 170 24.56 -11.99 -8.59
C LEU A 170 24.94 -13.14 -9.53
N GLN A 171 24.10 -14.17 -9.63
CA GLN A 171 24.31 -15.28 -10.56
C GLN A 171 24.29 -14.81 -12.01
N TRP A 172 23.40 -13.88 -12.35
CA TRP A 172 23.35 -13.27 -13.66
C TRP A 172 24.66 -12.56 -13.99
N ILE A 173 25.24 -11.78 -13.07
CA ILE A 173 26.55 -11.15 -13.26
C ILE A 173 27.60 -12.22 -13.60
N ASN A 174 27.72 -13.28 -12.80
CA ASN A 174 28.70 -14.34 -13.04
C ASN A 174 28.55 -14.98 -14.42
N ILE A 175 27.31 -15.28 -14.83
CA ILE A 175 27.03 -15.83 -16.16
C ILE A 175 27.44 -14.85 -17.27
N GLN A 176 27.16 -13.55 -17.12
CA GLN A 176 27.55 -12.56 -18.12
C GLN A 176 29.06 -12.41 -18.22
N ILE A 177 29.79 -12.45 -17.10
CA ILE A 177 31.26 -12.39 -17.14
C ILE A 177 31.83 -13.57 -17.95
N SER A 178 31.34 -14.79 -17.72
CA SER A 178 31.70 -15.98 -18.53
C SER A 178 31.42 -15.82 -20.02
N LYS A 179 30.29 -15.22 -20.37
CA LYS A 179 29.92 -14.93 -21.75
C LYS A 179 30.84 -13.88 -22.39
N ILE A 180 31.14 -12.79 -21.67
CA ILE A 180 32.01 -11.71 -22.14
C ILE A 180 33.43 -12.21 -22.34
N ALA A 181 33.95 -13.06 -21.43
CA ALA A 181 35.25 -13.69 -21.61
C ALA A 181 35.30 -14.62 -22.84
N SER A 182 34.15 -15.15 -23.26
CA SER A 182 33.96 -15.92 -24.50
C SER A 182 33.72 -15.03 -25.74
N ASN A 183 33.99 -13.73 -25.65
CA ASN A 183 33.83 -12.71 -26.71
C ASN A 183 32.38 -12.43 -27.15
N ILE A 184 31.40 -12.58 -26.26
CA ILE A 184 30.03 -12.12 -26.52
C ILE A 184 29.96 -10.60 -26.40
N GLU A 185 29.32 -9.96 -27.38
CA GLU A 185 29.12 -8.51 -27.38
C GLU A 185 28.13 -8.04 -26.31
N ILE A 186 28.40 -6.85 -25.78
CA ILE A 186 27.60 -6.22 -24.72
C ILE A 186 26.63 -5.23 -25.36
N ASP A 187 25.36 -5.62 -25.41
CA ASP A 187 24.27 -4.77 -25.88
C ASP A 187 23.75 -3.80 -24.79
N ASP A 188 22.86 -2.90 -25.17
CA ASP A 188 22.29 -1.90 -24.25
C ASP A 188 21.40 -2.52 -23.18
N LYS A 189 20.81 -3.70 -23.45
CA LYS A 189 19.98 -4.42 -22.48
C LYS A 189 20.86 -4.97 -21.36
N ILE A 190 21.99 -5.57 -21.68
CA ILE A 190 22.99 -6.06 -20.71
C ILE A 190 23.49 -4.90 -19.87
N LYS A 191 23.85 -3.76 -20.48
CA LYS A 191 24.29 -2.57 -19.73
C LYS A 191 23.23 -2.06 -18.76
N LYS A 192 21.98 -1.99 -19.20
CA LYS A 192 20.86 -1.55 -18.35
C LYS A 192 20.69 -2.49 -17.15
N THR A 193 20.60 -3.80 -17.37
CA THR A 193 20.47 -4.79 -16.29
C THR A 193 21.66 -4.75 -15.35
N TYR A 194 22.89 -4.65 -15.89
CA TYR A 194 24.10 -4.47 -15.10
C TYR A 194 24.00 -3.26 -14.15
N MET A 195 23.61 -2.09 -14.67
CA MET A 195 23.50 -0.87 -13.85
C MET A 195 22.42 -0.99 -12.77
N GLU A 196 21.30 -1.65 -13.06
CA GLU A 196 20.25 -1.94 -12.07
C GLU A 196 20.80 -2.81 -10.92
N ILE A 197 21.55 -3.86 -11.24
CA ILE A 197 22.15 -4.75 -10.23
C ILE A 197 23.20 -4.02 -9.41
N VAL A 198 24.08 -3.23 -10.04
CA VAL A 198 25.08 -2.43 -9.31
C VAL A 198 24.43 -1.44 -8.37
N ASN A 199 23.31 -0.83 -8.74
CA ASN A 199 22.54 0.04 -7.84
C ASN A 199 21.97 -0.74 -6.65
N LYS A 200 21.44 -1.95 -6.85
CA LYS A 200 21.02 -2.84 -5.76
C LYS A 200 22.19 -3.18 -4.84
N MET A 201 23.37 -3.52 -5.38
CA MET A 201 24.58 -3.80 -4.60
C MET A 201 24.96 -2.62 -3.69
N LYS A 202 24.90 -1.39 -4.21
CA LYS A 202 25.18 -0.17 -3.43
C LYS A 202 24.17 0.04 -2.29
N VAL A 203 22.88 -0.15 -2.59
CA VAL A 203 21.81 -0.02 -1.57
C VAL A 203 21.97 -1.08 -0.50
N LEU A 204 22.22 -2.33 -0.89
CA LEU A 204 22.43 -3.44 0.03
C LEU A 204 23.60 -3.19 0.98
N TYR A 205 24.75 -2.73 0.47
CA TYR A 205 25.89 -2.42 1.33
C TYR A 205 25.59 -1.26 2.29
N LYS A 206 24.88 -0.21 1.85
CA LYS A 206 24.43 0.88 2.73
C LYS A 206 23.53 0.39 3.86
N ILE A 207 22.64 -0.57 3.57
CA ILE A 207 21.75 -1.16 4.56
C ILE A 207 22.57 -1.96 5.58
N PHE A 208 23.50 -2.77 5.10
CA PHE A 208 24.40 -3.56 5.94
C PHE A 208 25.17 -2.69 6.93
N ILE A 209 25.88 -1.65 6.47
CA ILE A 209 26.68 -0.79 7.36
C ILE A 209 25.86 0.02 8.37
N ASN A 210 24.61 0.37 8.03
CA ASN A 210 23.80 1.27 8.86
C ASN A 210 22.88 0.53 9.83
N TYR A 211 22.52 -0.71 9.52
CA TYR A 211 21.45 -1.42 10.21
C TYR A 211 21.83 -2.84 10.64
N THR A 212 23.09 -3.23 10.45
CA THR A 212 23.65 -4.46 11.03
C THR A 212 24.83 -4.12 11.92
N ASP A 213 24.95 -4.80 13.05
CA ASP A 213 26.07 -4.65 13.99
C ASP A 213 27.25 -5.57 13.60
N ILE A 214 27.42 -5.84 12.31
CA ILE A 214 28.40 -6.81 11.78
C ILE A 214 29.59 -6.04 11.21
N ASP A 215 30.79 -6.44 11.63
CA ASP A 215 32.04 -5.84 11.17
C ASP A 215 32.35 -6.18 9.70
N ASP A 216 32.67 -5.14 8.93
CA ASP A 216 33.09 -5.26 7.53
C ASP A 216 34.58 -5.65 7.41
N THR A 217 34.83 -6.89 7.00
CA THR A 217 36.17 -7.49 6.86
C THR A 217 36.72 -7.45 5.42
N TYR A 218 35.92 -7.05 4.43
CA TYR A 218 36.34 -7.08 3.04
C TYR A 218 37.27 -5.92 2.69
N ASN A 219 38.32 -6.23 1.93
CA ASN A 219 39.29 -5.27 1.44
C ASN A 219 39.60 -5.56 -0.05
N PRO A 220 39.61 -4.53 -0.92
CA PRO A 220 39.45 -3.09 -0.64
C PRO A 220 37.98 -2.62 -0.56
N LYS A 221 37.65 -1.84 0.49
CA LYS A 221 36.26 -1.38 0.75
C LYS A 221 35.60 -0.60 -0.39
N ILE A 222 36.39 0.01 -1.28
CA ILE A 222 35.88 0.71 -2.47
C ILE A 222 35.00 -0.16 -3.37
N HIS A 223 35.27 -1.46 -3.44
CA HIS A 223 34.44 -2.36 -4.24
C HIS A 223 33.03 -2.56 -3.67
N LEU A 224 32.78 -2.24 -2.39
CA LEU A 224 31.48 -2.41 -1.76
C LEU A 224 30.60 -1.15 -1.85
N TYR A 225 31.17 0.04 -1.64
CA TYR A 225 30.39 1.27 -1.83
C TYR A 225 30.34 1.72 -3.30
N GLN A 226 31.29 1.28 -4.13
CA GLN A 226 31.31 1.52 -5.56
C GLN A 226 31.74 0.26 -6.35
N PRO A 227 30.84 -0.75 -6.49
CA PRO A 227 31.14 -2.02 -7.21
C PRO A 227 31.56 -1.84 -8.67
N SER A 228 31.17 -0.72 -9.28
CA SER A 228 31.54 -0.40 -10.65
C SER A 228 33.06 -0.27 -10.82
N THR A 229 33.80 0.09 -9.77
CA THR A 229 35.28 0.22 -9.81
C THR A 229 36.02 -1.06 -10.23
N ILE A 230 35.40 -2.23 -10.05
CA ILE A 230 35.93 -3.51 -10.53
C ILE A 230 35.07 -4.08 -11.66
N LEU A 231 33.75 -3.97 -11.57
CA LEU A 231 32.87 -4.57 -12.58
C LEU A 231 32.89 -3.84 -13.93
N ASP A 232 33.14 -2.52 -13.96
CA ASP A 232 33.24 -1.76 -15.22
C ASP A 232 34.41 -2.26 -16.08
N ASN A 233 35.46 -2.83 -15.47
CA ASN A 233 36.55 -3.45 -16.21
C ASN A 233 36.06 -4.58 -17.12
N VAL A 234 35.03 -5.32 -16.70
CA VAL A 234 34.43 -6.39 -17.50
C VAL A 234 33.35 -5.85 -18.43
N PHE A 235 32.44 -5.02 -17.94
CA PHE A 235 31.26 -4.61 -18.72
C PHE A 235 31.54 -3.48 -19.73
N TYR A 236 32.61 -2.70 -19.55
CA TYR A 236 32.95 -1.60 -20.46
C TYR A 236 34.40 -1.68 -21.00
N HIS A 237 35.32 -2.30 -20.27
CA HIS A 237 36.75 -2.31 -20.62
C HIS A 237 37.33 -3.71 -20.83
N ASN A 238 36.50 -4.71 -21.18
CA ASN A 238 36.94 -6.11 -21.29
C ASN A 238 38.13 -6.34 -22.23
N LYS A 239 38.26 -5.53 -23.29
CA LYS A 239 39.38 -5.60 -24.24
C LYS A 239 40.76 -5.34 -23.61
N ASN A 240 40.79 -4.72 -22.43
CA ASN A 240 42.01 -4.42 -21.70
C ASN A 240 42.38 -5.55 -20.70
N ILE A 241 41.57 -6.60 -20.60
CA ILE A 241 41.81 -7.71 -19.67
C ILE A 241 42.77 -8.72 -20.31
N ASN A 242 44.02 -8.71 -19.86
CA ASN A 242 45.05 -9.65 -20.32
C ASN A 242 45.07 -10.98 -19.55
N ASN A 243 44.55 -11.00 -18.31
CA ASN A 243 44.50 -12.19 -17.45
C ASN A 243 43.11 -12.31 -16.83
N TRP A 244 42.25 -13.07 -17.50
CA TRP A 244 40.88 -13.34 -17.05
C TRP A 244 40.83 -14.12 -15.74
N GLU A 245 41.74 -15.07 -15.50
CA GLU A 245 41.76 -15.89 -14.28
C GLU A 245 41.93 -15.03 -13.02
N ASN A 246 42.86 -14.08 -13.06
CA ASN A 246 43.06 -13.14 -11.96
C ASN A 246 41.84 -12.24 -11.76
N GLU A 247 41.21 -11.76 -12.84
CA GLU A 247 40.04 -10.90 -12.74
C GLU A 247 38.82 -11.65 -12.20
N TYR A 248 38.60 -12.89 -12.63
CA TYR A 248 37.61 -13.79 -12.06
C TYR A 248 37.80 -13.99 -10.57
N SER A 249 39.03 -14.23 -10.11
CA SER A 249 39.32 -14.43 -8.70
C SER A 249 38.90 -13.22 -7.83
N LYS A 250 39.21 -12.00 -8.28
CA LYS A 250 38.80 -10.77 -7.58
C LYS A 250 37.29 -10.60 -7.56
N ILE A 251 36.62 -10.83 -8.69
CA ILE A 251 35.17 -10.68 -8.79
C ILE A 251 34.47 -11.77 -7.97
N ALA A 252 34.93 -13.02 -7.99
CA ALA A 252 34.40 -14.09 -7.16
C ALA A 252 34.47 -13.73 -5.67
N LYS A 253 35.60 -13.15 -5.22
CA LYS A 253 35.73 -12.63 -3.85
C LYS A 253 34.67 -11.55 -3.54
N LEU A 254 34.42 -10.64 -4.48
CA LEU A 254 33.38 -9.61 -4.33
C LEU A 254 31.99 -10.24 -4.27
N MET A 255 31.66 -11.16 -5.18
CA MET A 255 30.35 -11.81 -5.27
C MET A 255 30.05 -12.61 -4.01
N ASN A 256 31.00 -13.42 -3.52
CA ASN A 256 30.85 -14.18 -2.29
C ASN A 256 30.59 -13.27 -1.08
N TYR A 257 31.24 -12.10 -1.05
CA TYR A 257 31.03 -11.15 0.05
C TYR A 257 29.67 -10.44 -0.06
N TYR A 258 29.21 -10.12 -1.28
CA TYR A 258 27.86 -9.61 -1.48
C TYR A 258 26.76 -10.62 -1.15
N GLU A 259 27.00 -11.89 -1.44
CA GLU A 259 26.13 -12.98 -1.01
C GLU A 259 26.08 -13.07 0.52
N TYR A 260 27.23 -12.98 1.19
CA TYR A 260 27.30 -12.91 2.66
C TYR A 260 26.50 -11.72 3.22
N ILE A 261 26.75 -10.50 2.71
CA ILE A 261 26.02 -9.29 3.11
C ILE A 261 24.51 -9.49 2.90
N TYR A 262 24.12 -10.04 1.74
CA TYR A 262 22.74 -10.33 1.43
C TYR A 262 22.09 -11.25 2.46
N TYR A 263 22.76 -12.34 2.86
CA TYR A 263 22.23 -13.23 3.89
C TYR A 263 22.09 -12.53 5.25
N CYS A 264 23.06 -11.70 5.63
CA CYS A 264 22.96 -10.90 6.86
C CYS A 264 21.71 -9.99 6.85
N VAL A 265 21.49 -9.27 5.74
CA VAL A 265 20.37 -8.35 5.62
C VAL A 265 19.03 -9.09 5.50
N ILE A 266 18.93 -10.15 4.69
CA ILE A 266 17.67 -10.89 4.49
C ILE A 266 17.22 -11.60 5.76
N ASN A 267 18.16 -12.12 6.56
CA ASN A 267 17.82 -12.74 7.85
C ASN A 267 17.21 -11.70 8.80
N ARG A 268 17.78 -10.49 8.86
CA ARG A 268 17.20 -9.39 9.65
C ARG A 268 15.84 -8.95 9.11
N ILE A 269 15.65 -8.92 7.79
CA ILE A 269 14.34 -8.66 7.19
C ILE A 269 13.33 -9.73 7.61
N ASP A 270 13.70 -11.01 7.56
CA ASP A 270 12.83 -12.12 7.94
C ASP A 270 12.48 -12.06 9.44
N GLU A 271 13.44 -11.75 10.32
CA GLU A 271 13.23 -11.51 11.75
C GLU A 271 12.20 -10.39 12.00
N TYR A 272 12.43 -9.18 11.48
CA TYR A 272 11.49 -8.08 11.67
C TYR A 272 10.15 -8.31 10.97
N THR A 273 10.14 -9.06 9.85
CA THR A 273 8.89 -9.48 9.20
C THR A 273 8.10 -10.40 10.12
N PHE A 274 8.76 -11.32 10.81
CA PHE A 274 8.14 -12.17 11.80
C PHE A 274 7.62 -11.34 12.98
N ASP A 275 8.46 -10.49 13.58
CA ASP A 275 8.10 -9.63 14.71
C ASP A 275 6.86 -8.79 14.41
N VAL A 276 6.84 -8.08 13.28
CA VAL A 276 5.70 -7.24 12.86
C VAL A 276 4.44 -8.08 12.64
N LYS A 277 4.56 -9.31 12.14
CA LYS A 277 3.41 -10.22 11.94
C LYS A 277 2.87 -10.82 13.23
N THR A 278 3.62 -10.78 14.34
CA THR A 278 3.12 -11.28 15.62
C THR A 278 2.06 -10.36 16.23
N TYR A 279 2.00 -9.09 15.79
CA TYR A 279 0.95 -8.16 16.21
C TYR A 279 -0.33 -8.38 15.39
N PRO A 280 -1.51 -8.09 15.97
CA PRO A 280 -2.75 -7.97 15.21
C PRO A 280 -2.59 -7.01 14.03
N SER A 281 -3.19 -7.32 12.89
CA SER A 281 -3.11 -6.50 11.66
C SER A 281 -3.59 -5.06 11.87
N ASN A 282 -4.47 -4.85 12.82
CA ASN A 282 -5.08 -3.58 13.22
C ASN A 282 -4.49 -3.00 14.53
N ILE A 283 -3.31 -3.44 14.97
CA ILE A 283 -2.69 -3.04 16.25
C ILE A 283 -2.63 -1.52 16.46
N GLU A 284 -2.38 -0.74 15.41
CA GLU A 284 -2.36 0.73 15.48
C GLU A 284 -3.72 1.29 15.92
N ASN A 285 -4.81 0.74 15.39
CA ASN A 285 -6.17 1.12 15.74
C ASN A 285 -6.53 0.62 17.15
N ILE A 286 -6.19 -0.63 17.48
CA ILE A 286 -6.41 -1.19 18.83
C ILE A 286 -5.76 -0.30 19.89
N CYS A 287 -4.45 -0.01 19.74
CA CYS A 287 -3.74 0.87 20.67
C CYS A 287 -4.38 2.26 20.76
N LYS A 288 -4.80 2.84 19.63
CA LYS A 288 -5.47 4.15 19.58
C LYS A 288 -6.82 4.14 20.28
N TYR A 289 -7.64 3.12 20.09
CA TYR A 289 -8.95 3.00 20.72
C TYR A 289 -8.82 2.78 22.22
N ARG A 290 -7.91 1.89 22.65
CA ARG A 290 -7.60 1.67 24.07
C ARG A 290 -7.12 2.95 24.75
N GLU A 291 -6.13 3.63 24.16
CA GLU A 291 -5.60 4.89 24.70
C GLU A 291 -6.71 5.94 24.86
N ARG A 292 -7.57 6.10 23.84
CA ARG A 292 -8.72 7.02 23.91
C ARG A 292 -9.74 6.62 24.98
N TYR A 293 -10.02 5.33 25.12
CA TYR A 293 -10.96 4.82 26.10
C TYR A 293 -10.46 5.10 27.53
N LEU A 294 -9.23 4.71 27.85
CA LEU A 294 -8.63 4.94 29.16
C LEU A 294 -8.49 6.44 29.47
N GLN A 295 -8.13 7.27 28.48
CA GLN A 295 -8.04 8.72 28.67
C GLN A 295 -9.38 9.36 29.04
N LYS A 296 -10.52 8.84 28.54
CA LYS A 296 -11.84 9.31 28.98
C LYS A 296 -12.05 9.10 30.47
N TYR A 297 -11.60 7.96 31.01
CA TYR A 297 -11.70 7.67 32.45
C TYR A 297 -10.74 8.52 33.26
N ILE A 298 -9.49 8.71 32.82
CA ILE A 298 -8.56 9.65 33.47
C ILE A 298 -9.18 11.05 33.59
N ASN A 299 -9.76 11.56 32.50
CA ASN A 299 -10.38 12.88 32.51
C ASN A 299 -11.59 12.93 33.46
N LYS A 300 -12.40 11.87 33.52
CA LYS A 300 -13.52 11.75 34.49
C LYS A 300 -13.01 11.83 35.94
N PHE A 301 -11.97 11.06 36.29
CA PHE A 301 -11.36 11.12 37.63
C PHE A 301 -10.87 12.52 38.00
N ILE A 302 -10.22 13.22 37.07
CA ILE A 302 -9.73 14.60 37.29
C ILE A 302 -10.90 15.56 37.52
N HIS A 303 -11.94 15.51 36.67
CA HIS A 303 -13.10 16.38 36.81
C HIS A 303 -13.91 16.13 38.09
N ASP A 304 -14.04 14.87 38.51
CA ASP A 304 -14.72 14.52 39.76
C ASP A 304 -13.95 15.00 41.00
N HIS A 305 -12.62 15.17 40.91
CA HIS A 305 -11.78 15.67 42.00
C HIS A 305 -11.63 17.20 41.99
N ASP A 306 -11.62 17.85 40.81
CA ASP A 306 -11.66 19.31 40.69
C ASP A 306 -13.03 19.92 41.06
N GLY A 307 -14.09 19.10 41.07
CA GLY A 307 -15.41 19.45 41.60
C GLY A 307 -15.53 19.40 43.13
N ILE A 308 -14.49 18.96 43.84
CA ILE A 308 -14.42 18.94 45.30
C ILE A 308 -13.36 19.96 45.74
N ASN A 309 -13.68 21.25 45.60
CA ASN A 309 -13.16 22.24 46.53
C ASN A 309 -14.04 23.49 46.61
N LEU A 310 -14.40 23.78 47.86
CA LEU A 310 -14.84 25.05 48.45
C LEU A 310 -16.35 25.37 48.39
N ASP A 311 -17.14 24.58 49.12
CA ASP A 311 -18.16 25.18 49.98
C ASP A 311 -17.65 25.19 51.43
N ILE A 312 -17.32 26.41 51.86
CA ILE A 312 -17.28 27.03 53.21
C ILE A 312 -17.27 26.10 54.43
#